data_AF-A0A960XSH9-F1
#
_entry.id   AF-A0A960XSH9-F1
#
_cell.length_a   1.000
_cell.length_b   1.000
_cell.length_c   1.000
_cell.angle_alpha   90.00
_cell.angle_beta   90.00
_cell.angle_gamma   90.00
#
_symmetry.space_group_name_H-M   'P 1'
#
loop_
_entity.id
_entity.type
_entity.pdbx_description
1 polymer ?
#
loop_
_entity_poly.entity_id
_entity_poly.type
_entity_poly.pdbx_seq_one_letter_code
_entity_poly.pdbx_strand_id
1 'polypeptide(L)'
;MTPVEIDWNCSRLDDCEGDPTVDECLFNLQGVVNVAGKRAGLVEAHYLYVHEPEADYAFLEFWDLDALACEIYEEIIAPSGETFRHPIPEFLDFTTGILCIHLIALRPEFRGIGIGRAVLRETIHTCADERTGVVLLDSRPLQHRRGGYDSYDHEVRDLPWNKPAEDHQRLTSHLQSWGMHPVPRTRFLAAAAEVIEPDRASTWAPAR
;
A
#
# COMPACT_ATOMS: atom_id res chain seq x y z
N MET A 1 -11.62 22.17 -0.27
CA MET A 1 -10.46 21.33 0.11
C MET A 1 -9.37 21.66 -0.90
N THR A 2 -8.11 21.83 -0.48
CA THR A 2 -7.02 22.09 -1.45
C THR A 2 -6.84 20.85 -2.32
N PRO A 3 -6.81 20.99 -3.66
CA PRO A 3 -6.63 19.84 -4.55
C PRO A 3 -5.29 19.16 -4.27
N VAL A 4 -5.33 17.84 -4.22
CA VAL A 4 -4.17 16.96 -4.13
C VAL A 4 -3.97 16.39 -5.53
N GLU A 5 -2.74 16.45 -6.03
CA GLU A 5 -2.33 15.86 -7.30
C GLU A 5 -1.21 14.86 -7.00
N ILE A 6 -1.22 13.71 -7.66
CA ILE A 6 -0.15 12.72 -7.51
C ILE A 6 0.43 12.42 -8.90
N ASP A 7 1.71 12.74 -9.08
CA ASP A 7 2.44 12.40 -10.30
C ASP A 7 2.95 10.97 -10.17
N TRP A 8 2.37 10.05 -10.94
CA TRP A 8 2.67 8.63 -10.85
C TRP A 8 3.79 8.19 -11.80
N ASN A 9 4.65 7.31 -11.29
CA ASN A 9 5.58 6.48 -12.04
C ASN A 9 5.21 5.02 -11.75
N CYS A 10 4.85 4.29 -12.79
CA CYS A 10 4.34 2.93 -12.70
C CYS A 10 5.25 2.02 -13.50
N SER A 11 5.73 0.95 -12.87
CA SER A 11 6.61 -0.02 -13.51
C SER A 11 6.12 -1.41 -13.21
N ARG A 12 5.94 -2.22 -14.26
CA ARG A 12 5.69 -3.65 -14.12
C ARG A 12 6.92 -4.33 -13.52
N LEU A 13 6.70 -5.26 -12.59
CA LEU A 13 7.76 -6.02 -11.92
C LEU A 13 7.79 -7.49 -12.33
N ASP A 14 6.70 -8.01 -12.88
CA ASP A 14 6.67 -9.36 -13.46
C ASP A 14 7.21 -9.35 -14.91
N ASP A 15 7.57 -10.54 -15.40
CA ASP A 15 8.07 -10.76 -16.76
C ASP A 15 6.94 -11.03 -17.79
N CYS A 16 5.68 -10.83 -17.43
CA CYS A 16 4.55 -11.11 -18.32
C CYS A 16 4.37 -10.00 -19.36
N GLU A 17 4.21 -10.38 -20.62
CA GLU A 17 3.99 -9.43 -21.73
C GLU A 17 2.49 -9.13 -21.98
N GLY A 18 1.60 -9.72 -21.19
CA GLY A 18 0.14 -9.59 -21.33
C GLY A 18 -0.41 -8.19 -21.07
N ASP A 19 -1.64 -7.92 -21.49
CA ASP A 19 -2.31 -6.64 -21.22
C ASP A 19 -2.73 -6.58 -19.74
N PRO A 20 -2.17 -5.68 -18.92
CA PRO A 20 -2.42 -5.68 -17.48
C PRO A 20 -3.85 -5.27 -17.09
N THR A 21 -4.67 -4.83 -18.06
CA THR A 21 -6.10 -4.57 -17.84
C THR A 21 -6.94 -5.84 -17.80
N VAL A 22 -6.43 -6.97 -18.29
CA VAL A 22 -7.13 -8.26 -18.35
C VAL A 22 -6.30 -9.43 -17.85
N ASP A 23 -4.97 -9.35 -18.00
CA ASP A 23 -4.03 -10.38 -17.60
C ASP A 23 -3.46 -10.12 -16.20
N GLU A 24 -2.92 -11.18 -15.61
CA GLU A 24 -2.22 -11.14 -14.33
C GLU A 24 -1.05 -10.17 -14.37
N CYS A 25 -0.85 -9.44 -13.28
CA CYS A 25 0.22 -8.47 -13.22
C CYS A 25 0.63 -8.10 -11.80
N LEU A 26 1.87 -7.65 -11.67
CA LEU A 26 2.48 -7.04 -10.50
C LEU A 26 3.12 -5.72 -10.91
N PHE A 27 2.68 -4.64 -10.29
CA PHE A 27 3.20 -3.30 -10.53
C PHE A 27 3.76 -2.68 -9.25
N ASN A 28 4.89 -2.01 -9.41
CA ASN A 28 5.39 -1.02 -8.46
C ASN A 28 4.88 0.37 -8.88
N LEU A 29 4.31 1.07 -7.90
CA LEU A 29 3.65 2.35 -8.05
C LEU A 29 4.32 3.37 -7.14
N GLN A 30 4.92 4.39 -7.73
CA GLN A 30 5.57 5.48 -7.01
C GLN A 30 4.90 6.79 -7.37
N GLY A 31 4.37 7.51 -6.39
CA GLY A 31 3.66 8.77 -6.57
C GLY A 31 4.39 9.93 -5.90
N VAL A 32 4.57 11.05 -6.61
CA VAL A 32 4.97 12.31 -5.98
C VAL A 32 3.72 13.11 -5.65
N VAL A 33 3.50 13.40 -4.36
CA VAL A 33 2.32 14.14 -3.91
C VAL A 33 2.57 15.64 -4.02
N ASN A 34 1.69 16.35 -4.71
CA ASN A 34 1.68 17.79 -4.86
C ASN A 34 0.42 18.41 -4.24
N VAL A 35 0.59 19.54 -3.56
CA VAL A 35 -0.50 20.32 -2.96
C VAL A 35 -0.28 21.79 -3.31
N ALA A 36 -1.23 22.38 -4.04
CA ALA A 36 -1.13 23.75 -4.53
C ALA A 36 0.21 24.03 -5.27
N GLY A 37 0.64 23.10 -6.12
CA GLY A 37 1.87 23.21 -6.93
C GLY A 37 3.18 23.02 -6.15
N LYS A 38 3.12 22.60 -4.88
CA LYS A 38 4.31 22.29 -4.07
C LYS A 38 4.38 20.80 -3.77
N ARG A 39 5.59 20.25 -3.83
CA ARG A 39 5.87 18.86 -3.43
C ARG A 39 5.58 18.66 -1.94
N ALA A 40 4.48 17.99 -1.64
CA ALA A 40 4.00 17.72 -0.30
C ALA A 40 4.49 16.38 0.26
N GLY A 41 4.85 15.43 -0.60
CA GLY A 41 5.20 14.10 -0.13
C GLY A 41 5.44 13.09 -1.24
N LEU A 42 5.31 11.81 -0.87
CA LEU A 42 5.35 10.68 -1.77
C LEU A 42 4.43 9.55 -1.29
N VAL A 43 4.05 8.69 -2.22
CA VAL A 43 3.33 7.43 -2.00
C VAL A 43 4.12 6.32 -2.68
N GLU A 44 4.17 5.17 -2.04
CA GLU A 44 4.68 3.95 -2.66
C GLU A 44 3.64 2.86 -2.43
N ALA A 45 3.33 2.09 -3.48
CA ALA A 45 2.41 0.97 -3.42
C ALA A 45 2.81 -0.14 -4.41
N HIS A 46 2.29 -1.34 -4.17
CA HIS A 46 2.24 -2.41 -5.17
C HIS A 46 0.80 -2.71 -5.53
N TYR A 47 0.56 -3.03 -6.79
CA TYR A 47 -0.71 -3.58 -7.25
C TYR A 47 -0.46 -4.98 -7.82
N LEU A 48 -1.21 -5.96 -7.33
CA LEU A 48 -1.22 -7.32 -7.84
C LEU A 48 -2.61 -7.65 -8.37
N TYR A 49 -2.68 -8.30 -9.51
CA TYR A 49 -3.87 -8.99 -10.00
C TYR A 49 -3.54 -10.43 -10.41
N VAL A 50 -4.36 -11.37 -9.96
CA VAL A 50 -4.31 -12.82 -10.25
C VAL A 50 -5.73 -13.26 -10.65
N HIS A 51 -5.85 -14.12 -11.67
CA HIS A 51 -7.15 -14.52 -12.20
C HIS A 51 -7.83 -15.58 -11.31
N GLU A 52 -7.07 -16.60 -10.91
CA GLU A 52 -7.54 -17.76 -10.14
C GLU A 52 -6.68 -17.95 -8.88
N PRO A 53 -6.79 -17.07 -7.87
CA PRO A 53 -5.94 -17.14 -6.67
C PRO A 53 -6.15 -18.42 -5.86
N GLU A 54 -7.30 -19.09 -6.01
CA GLU A 54 -7.62 -20.36 -5.36
C GLU A 54 -7.06 -21.60 -6.06
N ALA A 55 -6.43 -21.45 -7.22
CA ALA A 55 -5.96 -22.59 -7.98
C ALA A 55 -4.85 -23.33 -7.24
N ASP A 56 -4.87 -24.66 -7.27
CA ASP A 56 -3.91 -25.51 -6.52
C ASP A 56 -2.42 -25.30 -6.91
N TYR A 57 -2.17 -24.57 -8.01
CA TYR A 57 -0.83 -24.19 -8.48
C TYR A 57 -0.46 -22.74 -8.16
N ALA A 58 -1.43 -21.91 -7.80
CA ALA A 58 -1.22 -20.53 -7.39
C ALA A 58 -1.00 -20.50 -5.88
N PHE A 59 -0.03 -19.73 -5.44
CA PHE A 59 0.09 -19.39 -4.03
C PHE A 59 0.61 -17.98 -3.93
N LEU A 60 0.04 -17.23 -2.99
CA LEU A 60 0.45 -15.87 -2.69
C LEU A 60 1.38 -15.92 -1.49
N GLU A 61 2.47 -15.16 -1.51
CA GLU A 61 3.30 -14.96 -0.31
C GLU A 61 3.52 -13.47 -0.04
N PHE A 62 3.12 -13.02 1.16
CA PHE A 62 3.45 -11.69 1.66
C PHE A 62 4.71 -11.77 2.51
N TRP A 63 5.84 -11.38 1.93
CA TRP A 63 7.11 -11.31 2.65
C TRP A 63 7.25 -9.97 3.37
N ASP A 64 7.29 -10.01 4.71
CA ASP A 64 7.70 -8.87 5.52
C ASP A 64 9.17 -9.00 5.95
N LEU A 65 10.09 -8.81 4.99
CA LEU A 65 11.50 -9.10 5.23
C LEU A 65 12.24 -8.06 6.05
N ASP A 66 11.83 -6.78 6.07
CA ASP A 66 12.38 -5.72 6.95
C ASP A 66 11.86 -4.32 6.59
N ALA A 67 10.54 -4.13 6.45
CA ALA A 67 9.95 -2.81 6.15
C ALA A 67 10.13 -2.23 4.74
N LEU A 68 10.91 -2.86 3.86
CA LEU A 68 11.40 -2.23 2.63
C LEU A 68 10.84 -2.81 1.32
N ALA A 69 10.25 -4.00 1.36
CA ALA A 69 9.67 -4.63 0.17
C ALA A 69 8.47 -5.51 0.55
N CYS A 70 7.47 -5.53 -0.32
CA CYS A 70 6.41 -6.53 -0.34
C CYS A 70 6.59 -7.22 -1.68
N GLU A 71 7.27 -8.35 -1.67
CA GLU A 71 7.51 -9.15 -2.87
C GLU A 71 6.53 -10.31 -2.85
N ILE A 72 5.83 -10.51 -3.96
CA ILE A 72 4.93 -11.64 -4.20
C ILE A 72 5.70 -12.58 -5.11
N TYR A 73 5.97 -13.79 -4.62
CA TYR A 73 6.68 -14.83 -5.35
C TYR A 73 5.69 -15.86 -5.90
N GLU A 74 5.86 -16.26 -7.15
CA GLU A 74 5.61 -17.64 -7.58
C GLU A 74 6.88 -18.47 -7.26
N GLU A 75 6.75 -19.73 -6.85
CA GLU A 75 7.89 -20.51 -6.36
C GLU A 75 8.83 -20.84 -7.52
N ILE A 76 10.04 -20.24 -7.49
CA ILE A 76 11.25 -21.04 -7.64
C ILE A 76 11.79 -21.24 -6.22
N ILE A 77 11.64 -22.47 -5.73
CA ILE A 77 12.15 -23.00 -4.45
C ILE A 77 13.53 -22.40 -4.11
N ALA A 78 13.59 -21.50 -3.13
CA ALA A 78 14.84 -21.01 -2.54
C ALA A 78 15.10 -21.75 -1.20
N PRO A 79 16.03 -22.73 -1.15
CA PRO A 79 16.16 -23.66 -0.02
C PRO A 79 16.81 -23.08 1.25
N SER A 80 17.03 -21.76 1.35
CA SER A 80 17.82 -21.16 2.44
C SER A 80 17.15 -20.01 3.19
N GLY A 81 15.89 -19.68 2.92
CA GLY A 81 15.13 -18.63 3.61
C GLY A 81 14.10 -19.21 4.59
N GLU A 82 14.53 -19.74 5.73
CA GLU A 82 13.63 -20.39 6.71
C GLU A 82 13.12 -19.49 7.85
N THR A 83 13.51 -18.23 7.92
CA THR A 83 13.06 -17.33 9.00
C THR A 83 12.08 -16.32 8.45
N PHE A 84 10.82 -16.40 8.92
CA PHE A 84 9.64 -15.55 8.60
C PHE A 84 8.67 -16.09 7.55
N ARG A 85 8.18 -17.33 7.78
CA ARG A 85 6.96 -17.84 7.14
C ARG A 85 5.80 -17.73 8.11
N HIS A 86 5.13 -16.58 8.15
CA HIS A 86 3.78 -16.53 8.70
C HIS A 86 2.82 -16.71 7.53
N PRO A 87 1.91 -17.71 7.55
CA PRO A 87 0.92 -17.86 6.50
C PRO A 87 0.12 -16.57 6.42
N ILE A 88 -0.17 -16.15 5.19
CA ILE A 88 -1.10 -15.07 4.91
C ILE A 88 -2.41 -15.39 5.64
N PRO A 89 -3.11 -14.38 6.22
CA PRO A 89 -4.46 -14.62 6.67
C PRO A 89 -5.32 -15.13 5.51
N GLU A 90 -6.01 -16.26 5.72
CA GLU A 90 -6.79 -17.03 4.71
C GLU A 90 -7.69 -16.19 3.79
N PHE A 91 -8.13 -14.99 4.21
CA PHE A 91 -8.98 -14.15 3.36
C PHE A 91 -8.27 -13.56 2.14
N LEU A 92 -6.94 -13.44 2.17
CA LEU A 92 -6.15 -12.94 1.04
C LEU A 92 -5.88 -14.04 0.00
N ASP A 93 -5.96 -15.31 0.38
CA ASP A 93 -5.73 -16.46 -0.51
C ASP A 93 -6.76 -16.55 -1.64
N PHE A 94 -7.91 -15.90 -1.47
CA PHE A 94 -9.00 -15.88 -2.46
C PHE A 94 -9.16 -14.51 -3.12
N THR A 95 -8.26 -13.57 -2.87
CA THR A 95 -8.39 -12.20 -3.37
C THR A 95 -7.70 -12.06 -4.73
N THR A 96 -8.47 -11.73 -5.75
CA THR A 96 -7.98 -11.58 -7.13
C THR A 96 -7.15 -10.32 -7.35
N GLY A 97 -7.45 -9.21 -6.65
CA GLY A 97 -6.71 -7.95 -6.80
C GLY A 97 -6.35 -7.31 -5.47
N ILE A 98 -5.06 -6.99 -5.29
CA ILE A 98 -4.52 -6.44 -4.04
C ILE A 98 -3.73 -5.17 -4.32
N LEU A 99 -4.20 -4.04 -3.76
CA LEU A 99 -3.42 -2.81 -3.70
C LEU A 99 -2.74 -2.70 -2.33
N CYS A 100 -1.45 -2.95 -2.28
CA CYS A 100 -0.64 -2.87 -1.06
C CYS A 100 0.08 -1.52 -0.97
N ILE A 101 -0.46 -0.61 -0.17
CA ILE A 101 0.12 0.70 0.11
C ILE A 101 1.12 0.55 1.26
N HIS A 102 2.38 0.36 0.92
CA HIS A 102 3.43 0.29 1.92
C HIS A 102 3.82 1.66 2.47
N LEU A 103 3.75 2.79 1.74
CA LEU A 103 4.18 4.09 2.26
C LEU A 103 3.30 5.25 1.80
N ILE A 104 2.89 6.09 2.76
CA ILE A 104 2.42 7.46 2.49
C ILE A 104 3.23 8.39 3.40
N ALA A 105 4.06 9.24 2.79
CA ALA A 105 4.93 10.15 3.52
C ALA A 105 4.62 11.59 3.13
N LEU A 106 4.21 12.40 4.12
CA LEU A 106 3.92 13.82 3.96
C LEU A 106 4.92 14.66 4.74
N ARG A 107 5.38 15.76 4.15
CA ARG A 107 6.23 16.74 4.82
C ARG A 107 5.46 17.39 5.98
N PRO A 108 6.14 17.76 7.08
CA PRO A 108 5.51 18.33 8.27
C PRO A 108 4.59 19.51 8.01
N GLU A 109 4.96 20.41 7.09
CA GLU A 109 4.18 21.61 6.74
C GLU A 109 2.79 21.31 6.13
N PHE A 110 2.55 20.08 5.65
CA PHE A 110 1.28 19.63 5.08
C PHE A 110 0.48 18.70 6.01
N ARG A 111 0.90 18.56 7.27
CA ARG A 111 0.22 17.68 8.26
C ARG A 111 -0.89 18.43 8.99
N GLY A 112 -1.81 17.68 9.61
CA GLY A 112 -2.89 18.24 10.45
C GLY A 112 -4.05 18.89 9.69
N ILE A 113 -3.97 18.99 8.37
CA ILE A 113 -5.00 19.61 7.51
C ILE A 113 -5.79 18.58 6.66
N GLY A 114 -5.69 17.30 7.01
CA GLY A 114 -6.47 16.22 6.38
C GLY A 114 -5.94 15.70 5.04
N ILE A 115 -4.74 16.10 4.61
CA ILE A 115 -4.16 15.69 3.30
C ILE A 115 -3.93 14.18 3.23
N GLY A 116 -3.52 13.51 4.31
CA GLY A 116 -3.28 12.06 4.29
C GLY A 116 -4.51 11.25 3.84
N ARG A 117 -5.70 11.69 4.24
CA ARG A 117 -6.97 11.10 3.80
C ARG A 117 -7.20 11.32 2.30
N ALA A 118 -6.95 12.54 1.82
CA ALA A 118 -7.11 12.86 0.40
C ALA A 118 -6.12 12.08 -0.47
N VAL A 119 -4.87 11.93 -0.03
CA VAL A 119 -3.86 11.11 -0.72
C VAL A 119 -4.24 9.65 -0.77
N LEU A 120 -4.74 9.08 0.34
CA LEU A 120 -5.20 7.69 0.36
C LEU A 120 -6.38 7.48 -0.61
N ARG A 121 -7.36 8.39 -0.64
CA ARG A 121 -8.45 8.34 -1.62
C ARG A 121 -7.96 8.42 -3.04
N GLU A 122 -7.08 9.37 -3.33
CA GLU A 122 -6.55 9.56 -4.69
C GLU A 122 -5.73 8.34 -5.14
N THR A 123 -5.01 7.71 -4.21
CA THR A 123 -4.28 6.46 -4.45
C THR A 123 -5.24 5.32 -4.79
N ILE A 124 -6.31 5.14 -4.03
CA ILE A 124 -7.35 4.14 -4.32
C ILE A 124 -8.03 4.46 -5.65
N HIS A 125 -8.38 5.72 -5.88
CA HIS A 125 -9.02 6.17 -7.11
C HIS A 125 -8.17 5.86 -8.33
N THR A 126 -6.87 6.17 -8.28
CA THR A 126 -6.00 6.00 -9.45
C THR A 126 -5.58 4.54 -9.65
N CYS A 127 -5.26 3.85 -8.56
CA CYS A 127 -4.51 2.60 -8.59
C CYS A 127 -5.35 1.36 -8.29
N ALA A 128 -6.59 1.50 -7.83
CA ALA A 128 -7.54 0.40 -7.68
C ALA A 128 -8.63 0.45 -8.75
N ASP A 129 -9.10 -0.73 -9.14
CA ASP A 129 -10.11 -0.96 -10.14
C ASP A 129 -11.18 -1.96 -9.65
N GLU A 130 -12.07 -2.39 -10.54
CA GLU A 130 -13.14 -3.34 -10.20
C GLU A 130 -12.61 -4.71 -9.74
N ARG A 131 -11.39 -5.08 -10.15
CA ARG A 131 -10.72 -6.32 -9.77
C ARG A 131 -10.11 -6.26 -8.37
N THR A 132 -9.92 -5.06 -7.83
CA THR A 132 -9.31 -4.87 -6.50
C THR A 132 -10.25 -5.35 -5.40
N GLY A 133 -9.97 -6.52 -4.84
CA GLY A 133 -10.72 -7.10 -3.73
C GLY A 133 -10.31 -6.56 -2.36
N VAL A 134 -9.06 -6.07 -2.24
CA VAL A 134 -8.56 -5.54 -0.97
C VAL A 134 -7.52 -4.42 -1.16
N VAL A 135 -7.54 -3.44 -0.25
CA VAL A 135 -6.45 -2.49 -0.05
C VAL A 135 -5.77 -2.79 1.28
N LEU A 136 -4.46 -3.04 1.24
CA LEU A 136 -3.62 -3.17 2.41
C LEU A 136 -2.86 -1.86 2.66
N LEU A 137 -2.75 -1.44 3.91
CA LEU A 137 -1.97 -0.27 4.31
C LEU A 137 -1.05 -0.63 5.47
N ASP A 138 0.25 -0.41 5.30
CA ASP A 138 1.22 -0.56 6.38
C ASP A 138 1.00 0.54 7.43
N SER A 139 0.52 0.12 8.60
CA SER A 139 0.10 0.99 9.70
C SER A 139 1.23 1.41 10.64
N ARG A 140 2.50 1.18 10.28
CA ARG A 140 3.63 1.68 11.07
C ARG A 140 3.79 3.18 10.86
N PRO A 141 3.77 3.99 11.94
CA PRO A 141 4.04 5.41 11.84
C PRO A 141 5.41 5.67 11.20
N LEU A 142 5.45 6.66 10.31
CA LEU A 142 6.62 6.99 9.49
C LEU A 142 7.88 7.19 10.34
N GLN A 143 7.76 7.87 11.48
CA GLN A 143 8.87 8.18 12.39
C GLN A 143 9.57 6.95 13.01
N HIS A 144 9.01 5.75 12.83
CA HIS A 144 9.56 4.50 13.35
C HIS A 144 10.04 3.55 12.26
N ARG A 145 10.04 3.99 11.00
CA ARG A 145 10.53 3.20 9.86
C ARG A 145 12.02 3.45 9.64
N ARG A 146 12.75 2.42 9.19
CA ARG A 146 14.15 2.53 8.77
C ARG A 146 14.20 2.81 7.25
N GLY A 147 15.07 3.73 6.81
CA GLY A 147 15.55 3.82 5.42
C GLY A 147 14.72 4.63 4.42
N GLY A 148 13.38 4.67 4.53
CA GLY A 148 12.54 5.27 3.48
C GLY A 148 12.49 6.81 3.44
N TYR A 149 12.92 7.48 4.50
CA TYR A 149 12.74 8.94 4.65
C TYR A 149 13.95 9.63 5.30
N ASP A 150 15.12 8.99 5.22
CA ASP A 150 16.38 9.42 5.85
C ASP A 150 16.81 10.84 5.41
N SER A 151 16.34 11.32 4.25
CA SER A 151 16.58 12.70 3.80
C SER A 151 15.82 13.78 4.59
N TYR A 152 14.77 13.40 5.33
CA TYR A 152 13.95 14.31 6.15
C TYR A 152 13.94 13.91 7.63
N ASP A 153 14.87 13.03 8.02
CA ASP A 153 14.94 12.38 9.33
C ASP A 153 14.94 13.41 10.48
N HIS A 154 15.59 14.56 10.26
CA HIS A 154 15.65 15.66 11.22
C HIS A 154 14.27 16.30 11.50
N GLU A 155 13.43 16.49 10.47
CA GLU A 155 12.11 17.10 10.63
C GLU A 155 11.08 16.12 11.24
N VAL A 156 11.36 14.81 11.18
CA VAL A 156 10.47 13.74 11.64
C VAL A 156 10.79 13.31 13.08
N ARG A 157 12.06 13.33 13.49
CA ARG A 157 12.49 12.94 14.85
C ARG A 157 12.11 13.94 15.94
N ASP A 158 11.98 15.22 15.58
CA ASP A 158 11.68 16.32 16.51
C ASP A 158 10.17 16.54 16.74
N LEU A 159 9.32 15.60 16.29
CA LEU A 159 7.88 15.69 16.53
C LEU A 159 7.54 15.47 18.01
N PRO A 160 6.56 16.20 18.57
CA PRO A 160 6.14 16.06 19.97
C PRO A 160 5.42 14.73 20.28
N TRP A 161 5.17 13.90 19.26
CA TRP A 161 4.57 12.57 19.32
C TRP A 161 5.57 11.57 18.73
N ASN A 162 6.42 11.06 19.61
CA ASN A 162 7.46 10.07 19.30
C ASN A 162 7.34 8.90 20.27
N LYS A 163 6.11 8.41 20.45
CA LYS A 163 5.79 7.29 21.34
C LYS A 163 5.19 6.17 20.50
N PRO A 164 6.01 5.17 20.10
CA PRO A 164 5.63 4.19 19.08
C PRO A 164 4.27 3.52 19.27
N ALA A 165 3.97 3.08 20.51
CA ALA A 165 2.72 2.41 20.80
C ALA A 165 1.49 3.35 20.72
N GLU A 166 1.61 4.57 21.25
CA GLU A 166 0.52 5.55 21.24
C GLU A 166 0.24 6.06 19.82
N ASP A 167 1.30 6.28 19.04
CA ASP A 167 1.20 6.78 17.66
C ASP A 167 0.58 5.73 16.72
N HIS A 168 1.01 4.47 16.86
CA HIS A 168 0.42 3.36 16.13
C HIS A 168 -1.06 3.15 16.50
N GLN A 169 -1.41 3.20 17.79
CA GLN A 169 -2.80 3.07 18.21
C GLN A 169 -3.68 4.17 17.63
N ARG A 170 -3.22 5.43 17.64
CA ARG A 170 -3.96 6.57 17.06
C ARG A 170 -4.15 6.42 15.57
N LEU A 171 -3.11 6.02 14.83
CA LEU A 171 -3.17 5.79 13.39
C LEU A 171 -4.17 4.66 13.08
N THR A 172 -4.09 3.55 13.79
CA THR A 172 -5.02 2.41 13.68
C THR A 172 -6.45 2.84 13.95
N SER A 173 -6.74 3.55 15.05
CA SER A 173 -8.10 4.02 15.34
C SER A 173 -8.63 4.99 14.29
N HIS A 174 -7.77 5.85 13.74
CA HIS A 174 -8.15 6.74 12.65
C HIS A 174 -8.54 5.97 11.39
N LEU A 175 -7.73 4.99 10.98
CA LEU A 175 -7.98 4.18 9.78
C LEU A 175 -9.14 3.19 9.95
N GLN A 176 -9.41 2.74 11.18
CA GLN A 176 -10.61 1.97 11.50
C GLN A 176 -11.90 2.77 11.30
N SER A 177 -11.90 4.06 11.60
CA SER A 177 -13.06 4.93 11.28
C SER A 177 -13.36 5.05 9.79
N TRP A 178 -12.41 4.60 8.96
CA TRP A 178 -12.49 4.53 7.51
C TRP A 178 -12.93 3.15 6.99
N GLY A 179 -13.16 2.19 7.88
CA GLY A 179 -13.50 0.82 7.52
C GLY A 179 -12.29 -0.10 7.31
N MET A 180 -11.07 0.34 7.65
CA MET A 180 -9.92 -0.56 7.63
C MET A 180 -9.84 -1.39 8.91
N HIS A 181 -9.52 -2.67 8.80
CA HIS A 181 -9.43 -3.59 9.93
C HIS A 181 -8.00 -4.13 10.11
N PRO A 182 -7.50 -4.26 11.35
CA PRO A 182 -6.19 -4.86 11.59
C PRO A 182 -6.14 -6.29 11.06
N VAL A 183 -5.10 -6.60 10.30
CA VAL A 183 -4.85 -7.95 9.81
C VAL A 183 -4.09 -8.72 10.90
N PRO A 184 -4.66 -9.81 11.45
CA PRO A 184 -4.09 -10.50 12.61
C PRO A 184 -2.61 -10.87 12.42
N ARG A 185 -1.79 -10.59 13.44
CA ARG A 185 -0.35 -10.91 13.48
C ARG A 185 0.50 -10.25 12.38
N THR A 186 -0.02 -9.21 11.73
CA THR A 186 0.73 -8.40 10.78
C THR A 186 0.72 -6.93 11.20
N ARG A 187 1.48 -6.11 10.49
CA ARG A 187 1.45 -4.64 10.61
C ARG A 187 0.42 -3.96 9.71
N PHE A 188 -0.32 -4.72 8.90
CA PHE A 188 -1.20 -4.17 7.89
C PHE A 188 -2.61 -3.95 8.45
N LEU A 189 -3.25 -2.92 7.92
CA LEU A 189 -4.70 -2.74 7.96
C LEU A 189 -5.25 -3.10 6.58
N ALA A 190 -6.42 -3.73 6.53
CA ALA A 190 -7.09 -4.11 5.30
C ALA A 190 -8.44 -3.40 5.17
N ALA A 191 -8.75 -2.88 3.98
CA ALA A 191 -10.10 -2.50 3.59
C ALA A 191 -10.59 -3.44 2.50
N ALA A 192 -11.76 -4.04 2.71
CA ALA A 192 -12.41 -4.88 1.71
C ALA A 192 -12.99 -4.03 0.56
N ALA A 193 -13.31 -4.69 -0.54
CA ALA A 193 -13.91 -4.11 -1.74
C ALA A 193 -15.06 -3.14 -1.42
N GLU A 194 -16.01 -3.50 -0.57
CA GLU A 194 -17.21 -2.71 -0.27
C GLU A 194 -16.87 -1.38 0.41
N VAL A 195 -15.76 -1.33 1.14
CA VAL A 195 -15.29 -0.12 1.83
C VAL A 195 -14.70 0.87 0.82
N ILE A 196 -14.01 0.38 -0.20
CA ILE A 196 -13.25 1.19 -1.17
C ILE A 196 -14.04 1.49 -2.45
N GLU A 197 -15.14 0.77 -2.71
CA GLU A 197 -16.01 0.95 -3.88
C GLU A 197 -16.34 2.41 -4.22
N PRO A 198 -16.69 3.29 -3.25
CA PRO A 198 -17.02 4.68 -3.56
C PRO A 198 -15.85 5.53 -4.08
N ASP A 199 -14.62 5.09 -3.80
CA ASP A 199 -13.40 5.84 -4.11
C ASP A 199 -12.67 5.26 -5.35
N ARG A 200 -13.02 4.06 -5.83
CA ARG A 200 -12.37 3.40 -6.99
C ARG A 200 -12.69 4.08 -8.33
N ALA A 201 -11.72 4.06 -9.26
CA ALA A 201 -12.00 4.41 -10.65
C ALA A 201 -12.64 3.24 -11.39
N SER A 202 -13.38 3.55 -12.46
CA SER A 202 -13.97 2.55 -13.36
C SER A 202 -12.94 1.86 -14.26
N THR A 203 -11.74 2.42 -14.38
CA THR A 203 -10.66 1.86 -15.18
C THR A 203 -9.33 2.16 -14.52
N TRP A 204 -8.38 1.22 -14.60
CA TRP A 204 -7.04 1.40 -14.05
C TRP A 204 -6.23 2.39 -14.89
N ALA A 205 -5.95 3.58 -14.35
CA ALA A 205 -5.27 4.65 -15.06
C ALA A 205 -3.77 4.37 -15.35
N PRO A 206 -3.01 3.67 -14.49
CA PRO A 206 -1.61 3.31 -14.74
C PRO A 206 -1.32 2.44 -15.96
N ALA A 207 -2.34 1.79 -16.54
CA ALA A 207 -2.22 1.00 -17.77
C ALA A 207 -2.43 1.80 -19.07
N ARG A 208 -2.53 3.14 -19.00
CA ARG A 208 -2.71 4.03 -20.16
C ARG A 208 -1.45 4.79 -20.54
#